data_AF-H3SNR4-F1
#
_entry.id   AF-H3SNR4-F1
#
_cell.length_a   1.000
_cell.length_b   1.000
_cell.length_c   1.000
_cell.angle_alpha   90.00
_cell.angle_beta   90.00
_cell.angle_gamma   90.00
#
_symmetry.space_group_name_H-M   'P 1'
#
loop_
_entity.id
_entity.type
_entity.pdbx_description
1 polymer ?
#
loop_
_entity_poly.entity_id
_entity_poly.type
_entity_poly.pdbx_seq_one_letter_code
_entity_poly.pdbx_strand_id
1 'polypeptide(L)'
;MYSPMYSGGREYPEEVELKYNDIVQLLKAQETIYSEGFKNDVDTNDLSWRLGGYATAMGFLAMARNYTALGWATTIVAVLTEMTFNGRSVLRKYLDNGNTYLINLLNFMDNNKEYDIIRVKLPFLQYYHVDGDIRFVIGEGQITGVHYRRGGWSTDQ
;
A
#
# COMPACT_ATOMS: atom_id res chain seq x y z
N MET A 1 -12.96 26.06 19.96
CA MET A 1 -13.10 25.61 18.56
C MET A 1 -12.20 24.38 18.44
N TYR A 2 -12.77 23.19 18.45
CA TYR A 2 -12.01 21.94 18.36
C TYR A 2 -11.58 21.76 16.90
N SER A 3 -10.30 21.99 16.60
CA SER A 3 -9.68 21.40 15.41
C SER A 3 -9.48 19.92 15.71
N PRO A 4 -9.99 18.98 14.90
CA PRO A 4 -9.49 17.62 14.96
C PRO A 4 -8.00 17.67 14.62
N MET A 5 -7.17 17.28 15.59
CA MET A 5 -5.73 17.13 15.47
C MET A 5 -5.41 16.10 14.39
N TYR A 6 -4.59 16.48 13.41
CA TYR A 6 -3.71 15.51 12.76
C TYR A 6 -2.39 15.45 13.51
N SER A 7 -1.98 14.25 13.90
CA SER A 7 -0.56 13.94 14.08
C SER A 7 -0.05 13.40 12.75
N GLY A 8 1.02 13.99 12.21
CA GLY A 8 1.53 13.75 10.86
C GLY A 8 1.79 12.29 10.46
N GLY A 9 2.14 12.10 9.19
CA GLY A 9 2.44 10.78 8.64
C GLY A 9 3.58 10.10 9.39
N ARG A 10 3.44 8.79 9.65
CA ARG A 10 4.44 7.97 10.33
C ARG A 10 5.05 6.99 9.35
N GLU A 11 6.38 7.06 9.21
CA GLU A 11 7.14 6.04 8.50
C GLU A 11 7.51 4.90 9.45
N TYR A 12 7.28 3.67 9.03
CA TYR A 12 7.73 2.49 9.76
C TYR A 12 7.88 1.28 8.83
N PRO A 13 8.87 0.41 9.06
CA PRO A 13 8.94 -0.85 8.37
C PRO A 13 8.08 -1.92 9.07
N GLU A 14 7.41 -2.78 8.29
CA GLU A 14 6.69 -3.95 8.80
C GLU A 14 7.03 -5.19 7.98
N GLU A 15 7.27 -6.30 8.68
CA GLU A 15 7.55 -7.58 8.05
C GLU A 15 6.25 -8.32 7.74
N VAL A 16 6.12 -8.72 6.48
CA VAL A 16 4.88 -9.30 5.95
C VAL A 16 5.21 -10.49 5.06
N GLU A 17 4.30 -11.46 5.05
CA GLU A 17 4.40 -12.64 4.21
C GLU A 17 3.44 -12.48 3.03
N LEU A 18 3.98 -12.49 1.82
CA LEU A 18 3.23 -12.22 0.60
C LEU A 18 3.37 -13.39 -0.37
N LYS A 19 2.24 -13.84 -0.90
CA LYS A 19 2.20 -14.68 -2.10
C LYS A 19 2.24 -13.79 -3.33
N TYR A 20 2.55 -14.40 -4.48
CA TYR A 20 2.53 -13.71 -5.77
C TYR A 20 1.26 -12.86 -5.99
N ASN A 21 0.09 -13.45 -5.72
CA ASN A 21 -1.19 -12.76 -5.90
C ASN A 21 -1.41 -11.60 -4.90
N ASP A 22 -0.82 -11.68 -3.70
CA ASP A 22 -0.90 -10.59 -2.73
C ASP A 22 -0.10 -9.37 -3.23
N ILE A 23 1.09 -9.62 -3.80
CA ILE A 23 1.92 -8.57 -4.40
C ILE A 23 1.21 -7.95 -5.60
N VAL A 24 0.57 -8.75 -6.47
CA VAL A 24 -0.22 -8.25 -7.61
C VAL A 24 -1.35 -7.33 -7.12
N GLN A 25 -2.12 -7.76 -6.13
CA GLN A 25 -3.21 -6.95 -5.60
C GLN A 25 -2.70 -5.67 -4.94
N LEU A 26 -1.61 -5.74 -4.18
CA LEU A 26 -0.99 -4.57 -3.54
C LEU A 26 -0.52 -3.55 -4.58
N LEU A 27 0.18 -4.01 -5.61
CA LEU A 27 0.62 -3.17 -6.71
C LEU A 27 -0.59 -2.51 -7.38
N LYS A 28 -1.63 -3.28 -7.71
CA LYS A 28 -2.81 -2.74 -8.41
C LYS A 28 -3.62 -1.76 -7.57
N ALA A 29 -3.76 -2.02 -6.27
CA ALA A 29 -4.39 -1.09 -5.35
C ALA A 29 -3.57 0.22 -5.28
N GLN A 30 -2.26 0.14 -5.11
CA GLN A 30 -1.41 1.32 -5.00
C GLN A 30 -1.28 2.11 -6.31
N GLU A 31 -1.22 1.43 -7.47
CA GLU A 31 -1.31 2.04 -8.80
C GLU A 31 -2.64 2.79 -8.99
N THR A 32 -3.76 2.20 -8.52
CA THR A 32 -5.07 2.84 -8.57
C THR A 32 -5.09 4.11 -7.74
N ILE A 33 -4.53 4.08 -6.53
CA ILE A 33 -4.42 5.26 -5.67
C ILE A 33 -3.55 6.33 -6.34
N TYR A 34 -2.42 5.93 -6.92
CA TYR A 34 -1.50 6.82 -7.64
C TYR A 34 -2.18 7.49 -8.84
N SER A 35 -2.92 6.73 -9.65
CA SER A 35 -3.50 7.23 -10.90
C SER A 35 -4.77 8.03 -10.67
N GLU A 36 -5.64 7.57 -9.77
CA GLU A 36 -6.98 8.13 -9.55
C GLU A 36 -7.02 9.11 -8.38
N GLY A 37 -6.37 8.79 -7.26
CA GLY A 37 -6.42 9.61 -6.04
C GLY A 37 -5.73 10.97 -6.18
N PHE A 38 -4.77 11.10 -7.09
CA PHE A 38 -4.03 12.36 -7.31
C PHE A 38 -4.63 13.26 -8.38
N LYS A 39 -5.73 12.88 -9.04
CA LYS A 39 -6.41 13.74 -10.02
C LYS A 39 -6.94 15.01 -9.35
N ASN A 40 -7.10 16.07 -10.13
CA ASN A 40 -7.70 17.32 -9.63
C ASN A 40 -9.19 17.13 -9.30
N ASP A 41 -9.89 16.31 -10.09
CA ASP A 41 -11.31 15.98 -9.92
C ASP A 41 -11.46 14.49 -9.59
N VAL A 42 -11.08 14.11 -8.36
CA VAL A 42 -11.17 12.70 -7.94
C VAL A 42 -12.64 12.28 -7.83
N ASP A 43 -13.06 11.32 -8.65
CA ASP A 43 -14.34 10.64 -8.49
C ASP A 43 -14.22 9.59 -7.38
N THR A 44 -14.76 9.91 -6.20
CA THR A 44 -14.69 9.01 -5.02
C THR A 44 -15.48 7.71 -5.25
N ASN A 45 -16.53 7.72 -6.07
CA ASN A 45 -17.30 6.51 -6.37
C ASN A 45 -16.54 5.59 -7.32
N ASP A 46 -15.90 6.14 -8.37
CA ASP A 46 -15.05 5.36 -9.27
C ASP A 46 -13.83 4.80 -8.52
N LEU A 47 -13.17 5.62 -7.71
CA LEU A 47 -12.06 5.17 -6.85
C LEU A 47 -12.50 4.04 -5.93
N SER A 48 -13.64 4.19 -5.25
CA SER A 48 -14.24 3.15 -4.41
C SER A 48 -14.47 1.86 -5.19
N TRP A 49 -15.12 1.94 -6.36
CA TRP A 49 -15.41 0.77 -7.18
C TRP A 49 -14.13 0.01 -7.59
N ARG A 50 -13.09 0.73 -8.02
CA ARG A 50 -11.80 0.14 -8.39
C ARG A 50 -11.10 -0.50 -7.19
N LEU A 51 -11.03 0.20 -6.05
CA LEU A 51 -10.41 -0.32 -4.83
C LEU A 51 -11.15 -1.54 -4.27
N GLY A 52 -12.47 -1.61 -4.47
CA GLY A 52 -13.27 -2.80 -4.15
C GLY A 52 -12.81 -4.06 -4.89
N GLY A 53 -12.23 -3.92 -6.08
CA GLY A 53 -11.60 -5.02 -6.84
C GLY A 53 -10.33 -5.59 -6.20
N TYR A 54 -9.75 -4.89 -5.21
CA TYR A 54 -8.48 -5.26 -4.55
C TYR A 54 -8.65 -5.39 -3.04
N ALA A 55 -9.79 -5.92 -2.58
CA ALA A 55 -10.15 -5.97 -1.17
C ALA A 55 -9.10 -6.62 -0.26
N THR A 56 -8.37 -7.65 -0.72
CA THR A 56 -7.28 -8.26 0.07
C THR A 56 -6.14 -7.27 0.31
N ALA A 57 -5.68 -6.60 -0.74
CA ALA A 57 -4.66 -5.57 -0.64
C ALA A 57 -5.14 -4.37 0.18
N MET A 58 -6.41 -4.02 0.08
CA MET A 58 -6.96 -2.94 0.91
C MET A 58 -7.13 -3.34 2.37
N GLY A 59 -7.38 -4.61 2.70
CA GLY A 59 -7.29 -5.10 4.08
C GLY A 59 -5.87 -4.97 4.66
N PHE A 60 -4.86 -4.92 3.78
CA PHE A 60 -3.49 -4.69 4.16
C PHE A 60 -3.12 -3.19 4.22
N LEU A 61 -3.54 -2.39 3.24
CA LEU A 61 -3.22 -0.95 3.16
C LEU A 61 -4.11 -0.09 4.06
N ALA A 62 -5.36 -0.46 4.29
CA ALA A 62 -6.27 0.25 5.18
C ALA A 62 -6.27 -0.45 6.55
N MET A 63 -5.73 0.22 7.57
CA MET A 63 -5.68 -0.26 8.95
C MET A 63 -6.88 0.26 9.77
N ALA A 64 -8.02 0.46 9.10
CA ALA A 64 -9.18 1.14 9.63
C ALA A 64 -10.26 0.21 10.19
N ARG A 65 -11.03 0.71 11.16
CA ARG A 65 -12.12 -0.01 11.84
C ARG A 65 -13.38 -0.24 10.99
N ASN A 66 -13.52 0.44 9.85
CA ASN A 66 -14.67 0.37 8.94
C ASN A 66 -14.22 -0.04 7.52
N TYR A 67 -14.47 -1.30 7.16
CA TYR A 67 -14.01 -1.96 5.94
C TYR A 67 -15.00 -1.84 4.78
N THR A 68 -15.18 -0.65 4.22
CA THR A 68 -15.90 -0.51 2.94
C THR A 68 -15.03 0.18 1.90
N ALA A 69 -15.22 -0.19 0.64
CA ALA A 69 -14.49 0.41 -0.47
C ALA A 69 -14.70 1.94 -0.54
N LEU A 70 -15.91 2.39 -0.19
CA LEU A 70 -16.22 3.81 -0.06
C LEU A 70 -15.43 4.47 1.08
N GLY A 71 -15.37 3.83 2.25
CA GLY A 71 -14.59 4.32 3.39
C GLY A 71 -13.10 4.47 3.06
N TRP A 72 -12.53 3.51 2.32
CA TRP A 72 -11.15 3.62 1.83
C TRP A 72 -10.96 4.81 0.91
N ALA A 73 -11.83 4.96 -0.10
CA ALA A 73 -11.74 6.06 -1.06
C ALA A 73 -11.89 7.43 -0.37
N THR A 74 -12.85 7.58 0.54
CA THR A 74 -13.04 8.81 1.32
C THR A 74 -11.82 9.14 2.17
N THR A 75 -11.24 8.14 2.85
CA THR A 75 -10.03 8.34 3.68
C THR A 75 -8.84 8.78 2.82
N ILE A 76 -8.62 8.15 1.66
CA ILE A 76 -7.56 8.53 0.72
C ILE A 76 -7.76 9.96 0.23
N VAL A 77 -8.97 10.32 -0.21
CA VAL A 77 -9.28 11.67 -0.68
C VAL A 77 -9.05 12.69 0.43
N ALA A 78 -9.54 12.44 1.65
CA ALA A 78 -9.35 13.34 2.78
C ALA A 78 -7.85 13.59 3.06
N VAL A 79 -7.06 12.52 3.18
CA VAL A 79 -5.60 12.60 3.36
C VAL A 79 -4.94 13.42 2.26
N LEU A 80 -5.32 13.23 0.99
CA LEU A 80 -4.73 13.95 -0.14
C LEU A 80 -5.19 15.41 -0.25
N THR A 81 -6.42 15.74 0.17
CA THR A 81 -6.94 17.12 0.15
C THR A 81 -6.28 18.03 1.16
N GLU A 82 -5.81 17.47 2.28
CA GLU A 82 -5.17 18.24 3.34
C GLU A 82 -3.66 18.45 3.12
N MET A 83 -3.08 17.72 2.18
CA MET A 83 -1.67 17.90 1.83
C MET A 83 -1.44 19.21 1.08
N THR A 84 -0.35 19.87 1.42
CA THR A 84 0.22 20.93 0.57
C THR A 84 0.61 20.37 -0.80
N PHE A 85 0.70 21.24 -1.80
CA PHE A 85 1.15 20.84 -3.15
C PHE A 85 2.50 20.07 -3.12
N ASN A 86 3.45 20.55 -2.31
CA ASN A 86 4.73 19.87 -2.11
C ASN A 86 4.55 18.50 -1.45
N GLY A 87 3.69 18.38 -0.43
CA GLY A 87 3.37 17.12 0.21
C GLY A 87 2.78 16.09 -0.76
N ARG A 88 1.87 16.52 -1.65
CA ARG A 88 1.30 15.65 -2.69
C ARG A 88 2.36 15.16 -3.67
N SER A 89 3.27 16.04 -4.10
CA SER A 89 4.37 15.66 -5.01
C SER A 89 5.33 14.64 -4.36
N VAL A 90 5.66 14.85 -3.08
CA VAL A 90 6.53 13.93 -2.31
C VAL A 90 5.86 12.57 -2.15
N LEU A 91 4.59 12.52 -1.73
CA LEU A 91 3.86 11.26 -1.61
C LEU A 91 3.77 10.53 -2.95
N ARG A 92 3.51 11.25 -4.05
CA ARG A 92 3.46 10.65 -5.39
C ARG A 92 4.78 9.97 -5.76
N LYS A 93 5.92 10.60 -5.44
CA LYS A 93 7.25 10.00 -5.64
C LYS A 93 7.44 8.75 -4.78
N TYR A 94 6.99 8.76 -3.53
CA TYR A 94 7.06 7.60 -2.66
C TYR A 94 6.21 6.43 -3.15
N LEU A 95 4.99 6.69 -3.62
CA LEU A 95 4.15 5.65 -4.21
C LEU A 95 4.79 5.05 -5.47
N ASP A 96 5.44 5.86 -6.29
CA ASP A 96 6.16 5.39 -7.48
C ASP A 96 7.34 4.47 -7.11
N ASN A 97 8.12 4.85 -6.10
CA ASN A 97 9.19 4.01 -5.57
C ASN A 97 8.64 2.70 -4.99
N GLY A 98 7.54 2.75 -4.23
CA GLY A 98 6.88 1.56 -3.70
C GLY A 98 6.35 0.64 -4.78
N ASN A 99 5.71 1.19 -5.83
CA ASN A 99 5.25 0.43 -6.99
C ASN A 99 6.42 -0.25 -7.71
N THR A 100 7.53 0.48 -7.89
CA THR A 100 8.76 -0.07 -8.47
C THR A 100 9.28 -1.25 -7.64
N TYR A 101 9.29 -1.12 -6.31
CA TYR A 101 9.72 -2.22 -5.44
C TYR A 101 8.77 -3.42 -5.51
N LEU A 102 7.45 -3.22 -5.52
CA LEU A 102 6.48 -4.30 -5.67
C LEU A 102 6.63 -5.03 -7.02
N ILE A 103 6.94 -4.31 -8.11
CA ILE A 103 7.30 -4.92 -9.41
C ILE A 103 8.57 -5.77 -9.28
N ASN A 104 9.59 -5.30 -8.55
CA ASN A 104 10.81 -6.07 -8.33
C ASN A 104 10.54 -7.36 -7.54
N LEU A 105 9.61 -7.34 -6.57
CA LEU A 105 9.19 -8.55 -5.87
C LEU A 105 8.46 -9.54 -6.80
N LEU A 106 7.61 -9.06 -7.71
CA LEU A 106 6.99 -9.91 -8.73
C LEU A 106 8.04 -10.54 -9.64
N ASN A 107 8.98 -9.73 -10.15
CA ASN A 107 10.08 -10.21 -10.98
C ASN A 107 10.94 -11.26 -10.24
N PHE A 108 11.21 -11.04 -8.95
CA PHE A 108 11.90 -12.01 -8.11
C PHE A 108 11.14 -13.33 -8.04
N MET A 109 9.83 -13.30 -7.75
CA MET A 109 9.00 -14.51 -7.71
C MET A 109 8.86 -15.18 -9.09
N ASP A 110 8.89 -14.41 -10.18
CA ASP A 110 8.87 -14.93 -11.53
C ASP A 110 10.15 -15.64 -11.92
N ASN A 111 11.30 -15.14 -11.47
CA ASN A 111 12.60 -15.75 -11.72
C ASN A 111 12.90 -16.93 -10.77
N ASN A 112 12.19 -17.04 -9.65
CA ASN A 112 12.40 -18.07 -8.64
C ASN A 112 11.10 -18.86 -8.36
N LYS A 113 10.66 -19.64 -9.35
CA LYS A 113 9.38 -20.39 -9.31
C LYS A 113 9.35 -21.53 -8.28
N GLU A 114 10.44 -21.85 -7.63
CA GLU A 114 10.49 -22.77 -6.49
C GLU A 114 9.82 -22.19 -5.23
N TYR A 115 9.71 -20.86 -5.13
CA TYR A 115 9.11 -20.18 -3.98
C TYR A 115 7.61 -19.88 -4.20
N ASP A 116 6.82 -19.93 -3.13
CA ASP A 116 5.40 -19.53 -3.12
C ASP A 116 5.08 -18.37 -2.18
N ILE A 117 5.93 -18.12 -1.18
CA ILE A 117 5.79 -17.01 -0.25
C ILE A 117 7.13 -16.30 -0.13
N ILE A 118 7.11 -14.97 -0.17
CA ILE A 118 8.22 -14.12 0.23
C ILE A 118 7.88 -13.49 1.57
N ARG A 119 8.86 -13.46 2.49
CA ARG A 119 8.81 -12.62 3.68
C ARG A 119 9.61 -11.37 3.37
N VAL A 120 8.98 -10.22 3.54
CA VAL A 120 9.55 -8.93 3.16
C VAL A 120 9.24 -7.89 4.21
N LYS A 121 10.25 -7.10 4.57
CA LYS A 121 10.14 -5.92 5.40
C LYS A 121 9.84 -4.71 4.52
N LEU A 122 8.57 -4.33 4.43
CA LEU A 122 8.10 -3.22 3.61
C LEU A 122 8.14 -1.90 4.38
N PRO A 123 8.65 -0.80 3.79
CA PRO A 123 8.55 0.53 4.37
C PRO A 123 7.16 1.11 4.11
N PHE A 124 6.43 1.38 5.18
CA PHE A 124 5.13 2.03 5.14
C PHE A 124 5.21 3.50 5.54
N LEU A 125 4.42 4.32 4.87
CA LEU A 125 4.00 5.64 5.35
C LEU A 125 2.51 5.59 5.68
N GLN A 126 2.19 5.75 6.96
CA GLN A 126 0.82 5.74 7.48
C GLN A 126 0.33 7.14 7.75
N TYR A 127 -0.90 7.43 7.34
CA TYR A 127 -1.67 8.60 7.69
C TYR A 127 -2.82 8.20 8.60
N TYR A 128 -2.97 8.94 9.69
CA TYR A 128 -4.04 8.76 10.66
C TYR A 128 -5.22 9.64 10.29
N HIS A 129 -6.42 9.06 10.18
CA HIS A 129 -7.67 9.80 9.94
C HIS A 129 -8.73 9.36 10.94
N VAL A 130 -9.68 10.26 11.27
CA VAL A 130 -10.81 9.94 12.18
C VAL A 130 -11.67 8.79 11.64
N ASP A 131 -11.73 8.63 10.32
CA ASP A 131 -12.47 7.58 9.64
C ASP A 131 -11.66 6.29 9.43
N GLY A 132 -10.36 6.32 9.72
CA GLY A 132 -9.48 5.18 9.51
C GLY A 132 -8.06 5.53 9.11
N ASP A 133 -7.13 4.62 9.39
CA ASP A 133 -5.75 4.80 8.96
C ASP A 133 -5.55 4.21 7.56
N ILE A 134 -4.80 4.92 6.73
CA ILE A 134 -4.33 4.42 5.44
C ILE A 134 -2.80 4.41 5.46
N ARG A 135 -2.20 3.35 4.93
CA ARG A 135 -0.75 3.26 4.73
C ARG A 135 -0.42 2.95 3.28
N PHE A 136 0.78 3.35 2.90
CA PHE A 136 1.33 3.20 1.56
C PHE A 136 2.71 2.57 1.62
N VAL A 137 3.04 1.69 0.69
CA VAL A 137 4.42 1.23 0.48
C VAL A 137 5.17 2.37 -0.21
N ILE A 138 6.23 2.89 0.43
CA ILE A 138 6.87 4.15 0.01
C ILE A 138 8.27 4.01 -0.62
N GLY A 139 8.80 2.80 -0.70
CA GLY A 139 10.13 2.59 -1.25
C GLY A 139 10.61 1.16 -1.16
N GLU A 140 11.93 1.03 -1.23
CA GLU A 140 12.60 -0.26 -1.22
C GLU A 140 12.49 -0.91 0.16
N GLY A 141 11.93 -2.12 0.17
CA GLY A 141 11.98 -3.00 1.32
C GLY A 141 13.16 -3.96 1.26
N GLN A 142 13.16 -4.91 2.18
CA GLN A 142 14.15 -5.98 2.24
C GLN A 142 13.44 -7.33 2.27
N ILE A 143 13.80 -8.23 1.35
CA ILE A 143 13.41 -9.65 1.47
C ILE A 143 14.15 -10.21 2.69
N THR A 144 13.42 -10.80 3.62
CA THR A 144 13.96 -11.37 4.87
C THR A 144 13.78 -12.88 4.95
N GLY A 145 13.12 -13.47 3.95
CA GLY A 145 13.04 -14.90 3.78
C GLY A 145 12.17 -15.31 2.60
N VAL A 146 12.30 -16.57 2.20
CA VAL A 146 11.51 -17.19 1.14
C VAL A 146 11.07 -18.58 1.58
N HIS A 147 9.85 -18.95 1.22
CA HIS A 147 9.29 -20.27 1.49
C HIS A 147 9.33 -21.11 0.20
N TYR A 148 9.86 -22.34 0.28
CA TYR A 148 9.83 -23.28 -0.83
C TYR A 148 8.47 -23.98 -0.92
N ARG A 149 7.88 -24.05 -2.12
CA ARG A 149 6.62 -24.77 -2.40
C ARG A 149 6.57 -26.21 -1.89
N ARG A 150 7.74 -26.85 -1.81
CA ARG A 150 7.90 -28.26 -1.43
C ARG A 150 8.82 -28.43 -0.21
N GLY A 151 9.06 -27.37 0.55
CA GLY A 151 10.05 -27.36 1.60
C GLY A 151 9.69 -26.43 2.75
N GLY A 152 10.72 -25.97 3.46
CA GLY A 152 10.59 -25.01 4.55
C GLY A 152 11.00 -23.60 4.15
N TRP A 153 11.26 -22.78 5.15
CA TRP A 153 11.77 -21.42 4.99
C TRP A 153 13.29 -21.41 4.77
N SER A 154 13.73 -20.51 3.90
CA SER A 154 15.11 -20.02 3.84
C SER A 154 15.11 -18.56 4.28
N THR A 155 15.94 -18.21 5.26
CA THR A 155 15.96 -16.87 5.89
C THR A 155 17.22 -16.06 5.56
N ASP A 156 18.11 -16.58 4.72
CA ASP A 156 19.45 -16.02 4.49
C ASP A 156 19.57 -15.24 3.17
N GLN A 157 18.54 -14.48 2.77
CA GLN A 157 18.54 -13.70 1.52
C GLN A 157 18.78 -12.20 1.72
#